data_AF-A0A8T2TNB5-F1
#
_entry.id   AF-A0A8T2TNB5-F1
#
_cell.length_a   1.000
_cell.length_b   1.000
_cell.length_c   1.000
_cell.angle_alpha   90.00
_cell.angle_beta   90.00
_cell.angle_gamma   90.00
#
_symmetry.space_group_name_H-M   'P 1'
#
loop_
_entity.id
_entity.type
_entity.pdbx_description
1 polymer ?
#
loop_
_entity_poly.entity_id
_entity_poly.type
_entity_poly.pdbx_seq_one_letter_code
_entity_poly.pdbx_strand_id
1 'polypeptide(L)'
;MPIRNSSSDTSSPSLVAPFLPSSIPQPAPMASSDGAGDGIPGKVVDSGERRLLELGYKQELRREMTLFKTLAISFSTMTLFTGITPLFGQSFAYTGPAGVVWGWVITTFFVWFVGLAMSEICSSFPTTGSLYFWAAHLAGPKWGPFASWCCAWLETIGLIAGVGTQAYAGSQVLQNIILLSTGTNKHGGYFAPKGVFLAMYLGLTFIWAILNTFALDVIAIIDILSIWWQVIGGAVIVILLPLVAPTTQSASYVFSEIHMSPNITGIRSKPYALILSLLVSQYSLYGYDAAAHLTEETKGADKNGPIAILSSIGIISVFGWAYILALTFSIQVLWFYFFVAQCFSVLIE
;
A
#
# COMPACT_ATOMS: atom_id res chain seq x y z
N MET A 1 -22.80 63.19 -25.99
CA MET A 1 -22.46 63.23 -27.45
C MET A 1 -21.81 64.57 -27.74
N PRO A 2 -20.81 64.68 -28.64
CA PRO A 2 -20.11 63.63 -29.41
C PRO A 2 -19.15 62.76 -28.54
N ILE A 3 -18.17 61.94 -28.99
CA ILE A 3 -18.07 61.11 -30.22
C ILE A 3 -17.54 59.67 -29.92
N ARG A 4 -16.37 59.22 -30.44
CA ARG A 4 -15.80 57.84 -30.42
C ARG A 4 -14.32 57.82 -30.88
N ASN A 5 -13.55 56.81 -30.42
CA ASN A 5 -12.40 56.09 -31.06
C ASN A 5 -11.16 55.97 -30.11
N SER A 6 -10.32 54.93 -30.06
CA SER A 6 -10.36 53.46 -30.29
C SER A 6 -8.91 52.97 -30.57
N SER A 7 -8.26 52.25 -29.64
CA SER A 7 -7.02 51.44 -29.80
C SER A 7 -6.48 51.13 -28.39
N SER A 8 -6.59 49.92 -27.82
CA SER A 8 -5.94 48.63 -28.15
C SER A 8 -4.63 48.39 -27.38
N ASP A 9 -4.70 47.62 -26.29
CA ASP A 9 -3.59 46.81 -25.74
C ASP A 9 -4.18 45.81 -24.70
N THR A 10 -4.28 44.52 -25.01
CA THR A 10 -3.31 43.41 -24.81
C THR A 10 -3.44 42.65 -23.47
N SER A 11 -4.28 41.60 -23.51
CA SER A 11 -4.09 40.26 -22.91
C SER A 11 -3.47 40.07 -21.51
N SER A 12 -4.26 39.55 -20.58
CA SER A 12 -3.95 38.26 -19.88
C SER A 12 -5.19 37.70 -19.16
N PRO A 13 -5.39 36.37 -19.11
CA PRO A 13 -6.57 35.76 -18.50
C PRO A 13 -6.44 35.67 -16.97
N SER A 14 -7.54 35.92 -16.26
CA SER A 14 -7.64 35.70 -14.81
C SER A 14 -7.47 34.22 -14.47
N LEU A 15 -6.36 33.87 -13.82
CA LEU A 15 -6.14 32.54 -13.24
C LEU A 15 -7.22 32.25 -12.20
N VAL A 16 -8.03 31.21 -12.48
CA VAL A 16 -9.03 30.69 -11.56
C VAL A 16 -8.31 30.09 -10.35
N ALA A 17 -8.40 30.75 -9.20
CA ALA A 17 -7.94 30.19 -7.94
C ALA A 17 -8.98 29.16 -7.44
N PRO A 18 -8.63 27.87 -7.28
CA PRO A 18 -9.54 26.89 -6.72
C PRO A 18 -9.63 27.07 -5.20
N PHE A 19 -10.84 27.42 -4.73
CA PHE A 19 -11.39 27.25 -3.38
C PHE A 19 -10.43 26.79 -2.26
N LEU A 20 -9.68 27.73 -1.70
CA LEU A 20 -9.28 27.67 -0.29
C LEU A 20 -10.32 28.44 0.53
N PRO A 21 -10.92 27.86 1.58
CA PRO A 21 -11.73 28.61 2.52
C PRO A 21 -10.86 29.72 3.15
N SER A 22 -11.25 30.98 2.97
CA SER A 22 -10.46 32.16 3.39
C SER A 22 -10.44 32.40 4.91
N SER A 23 -10.93 31.44 5.69
CA SER A 23 -10.93 31.41 7.15
C SER A 23 -10.73 29.98 7.63
N ILE A 24 -9.67 29.75 8.41
CA ILE A 24 -9.65 28.64 9.36
C ILE A 24 -10.87 28.83 10.27
N PRO A 25 -11.78 27.85 10.41
CA PRO A 25 -12.85 27.96 11.38
C PRO A 25 -12.23 28.15 12.76
N GLN A 26 -12.49 29.29 13.40
CA GLN A 26 -12.22 29.39 14.83
C GLN A 26 -13.07 28.32 15.52
N PRO A 27 -12.55 27.64 16.58
CA PRO A 27 -13.35 26.70 17.33
C PRO A 27 -14.63 27.42 17.78
N ALA A 28 -15.78 26.93 17.31
CA ALA A 28 -17.05 27.55 17.66
C ALA A 28 -17.17 27.56 19.19
N PRO A 29 -17.59 28.70 19.80
CA PRO A 29 -17.77 28.73 21.25
C PRO A 29 -18.71 27.59 21.63
N MET A 30 -18.33 26.79 22.64
CA MET A 30 -19.16 25.68 23.11
C MET A 30 -20.54 26.22 23.45
N ALA A 31 -21.51 25.92 22.59
CA ALA A 31 -22.91 26.17 22.88
C ALA A 31 -23.26 25.31 24.10
N SER A 32 -23.54 25.98 25.21
CA SER A 32 -24.07 25.35 26.41
C SER A 32 -25.29 24.51 26.03
N SER A 33 -25.25 23.22 26.35
CA SER A 33 -26.27 22.25 25.95
C SER A 33 -27.54 22.38 26.81
N ASP A 34 -28.24 23.51 26.66
CA ASP A 34 -29.61 23.71 27.12
C ASP A 34 -30.51 23.89 25.90
N GLY A 35 -31.53 23.04 25.80
CA GLY A 35 -32.06 22.62 24.51
C GLY A 35 -33.30 23.35 23.98
N ALA A 36 -33.57 23.12 22.70
CA ALA A 36 -34.89 23.16 22.07
C ALA A 36 -34.89 22.22 20.86
N GLY A 37 -35.92 21.38 20.75
CA GLY A 37 -35.89 20.11 20.04
C GLY A 37 -35.80 20.11 18.51
N ASP A 38 -35.23 19.02 18.00
CA ASP A 38 -36.03 18.08 17.21
C ASP A 38 -35.73 16.63 17.64
N GLY A 39 -36.70 15.73 17.51
CA GLY A 39 -36.78 14.54 18.37
C GLY A 39 -36.16 13.25 17.83
N ILE A 40 -34.97 12.89 18.30
CA ILE A 40 -34.62 11.48 18.59
C ILE A 40 -33.94 11.40 19.98
N PRO A 41 -34.59 10.86 21.02
CA PRO A 41 -33.98 10.72 22.33
C PRO A 41 -32.90 9.62 22.31
N GLY A 42 -31.66 9.99 22.66
CA GLY A 42 -30.61 9.02 22.97
C GLY A 42 -29.68 8.60 21.81
N LYS A 43 -29.49 9.40 20.76
CA LYS A 43 -28.35 9.19 19.86
C LYS A 43 -27.05 9.50 20.62
N VAL A 44 -26.44 8.47 21.21
CA VAL A 44 -25.09 8.55 21.76
C VAL A 44 -24.14 8.89 20.62
N VAL A 45 -23.65 10.13 20.60
CA VAL A 45 -22.69 10.61 19.60
C VAL A 45 -21.40 9.79 19.75
N ASP A 46 -20.97 9.17 18.65
CA ASP A 46 -19.76 8.34 18.64
C ASP A 46 -18.52 9.20 18.99
N SER A 47 -17.51 8.63 19.66
CA SER A 47 -16.35 9.40 20.12
C SER A 47 -15.61 10.09 18.96
N GLY A 48 -15.53 9.42 17.80
CA GLY A 48 -14.98 10.01 16.58
C GLY A 48 -15.92 11.03 15.92
N GLU A 49 -17.25 10.88 16.02
CA GLU A 49 -18.23 11.87 15.52
C GLU A 49 -18.10 13.19 16.32
N ARG A 50 -17.98 13.09 17.65
CA ARG A 50 -17.68 14.24 18.51
C ARG A 50 -16.35 14.90 18.13
N ARG A 51 -15.30 14.11 17.86
CA ARG A 51 -13.98 14.65 17.50
C ARG A 51 -13.98 15.35 16.14
N LEU A 52 -14.73 14.86 15.16
CA LEU A 52 -14.94 15.56 13.88
C LEU A 52 -15.62 16.92 14.08
N LEU A 53 -16.66 16.98 14.92
CA LEU A 53 -17.37 18.22 15.24
C LEU A 53 -16.46 19.24 15.97
N GLU A 54 -15.58 18.78 16.86
CA GLU A 54 -14.55 19.63 17.50
C GLU A 54 -13.56 20.23 16.48
N LEU A 55 -13.33 19.57 15.34
CA LEU A 55 -12.50 20.06 14.23
C LEU A 55 -13.28 20.94 13.23
N GLY A 56 -14.57 21.17 13.45
CA GLY A 56 -15.45 21.88 12.52
C GLY A 56 -15.80 21.10 11.25
N TYR A 57 -15.53 19.79 11.21
CA TYR A 57 -15.86 18.93 10.07
C TYR A 57 -17.22 18.26 10.30
N LYS A 58 -18.16 18.50 9.37
CA LYS A 58 -19.46 17.81 9.38
C LYS A 58 -19.27 16.42 8.75
N GLN A 59 -19.70 15.39 9.47
CA GLN A 59 -19.74 14.04 8.94
C GLN A 59 -20.80 13.91 7.83
N GLU A 60 -20.39 13.35 6.68
CA GLU A 60 -21.23 13.04 5.51
C GLU A 60 -21.35 11.52 5.29
N LEU A 61 -20.32 10.73 5.66
CA LEU A 61 -20.32 9.26 5.52
C LEU A 61 -20.96 8.55 6.73
N ARG A 62 -21.45 7.32 6.51
CA ARG A 62 -22.09 6.51 7.56
C ARG A 62 -21.08 5.62 8.30
N ARG A 63 -21.08 5.68 9.63
CA ARG A 63 -20.23 4.83 10.49
C ARG A 63 -20.74 3.38 10.53
N GLU A 64 -20.49 2.61 9.48
CA GLU A 64 -20.90 1.20 9.36
C GLU A 64 -19.75 0.19 9.50
N MET A 65 -18.49 0.65 9.44
CA MET A 65 -17.32 -0.19 9.68
C MET A 65 -17.08 -0.43 11.17
N THR A 66 -16.78 -1.69 11.51
CA THR A 66 -16.29 -2.11 12.83
C THR A 66 -14.78 -2.26 12.78
N LEU A 67 -14.11 -2.24 13.94
CA LEU A 67 -12.66 -2.45 14.05
C LEU A 67 -12.16 -3.65 13.22
N PHE A 68 -12.88 -4.77 13.28
CA PHE A 68 -12.52 -5.97 12.49
C PHE A 68 -12.59 -5.72 10.97
N LYS A 69 -13.62 -5.01 10.48
CA LYS A 69 -13.72 -4.66 9.06
C LYS A 69 -12.60 -3.70 8.64
N THR A 70 -12.35 -2.65 9.42
CA THR A 70 -11.29 -1.66 9.13
C THR A 70 -9.91 -2.32 9.11
N LEU A 71 -9.59 -3.14 10.12
CA LEU A 71 -8.35 -3.92 10.18
C LEU A 71 -8.24 -4.88 8.99
N ALA A 72 -9.32 -5.59 8.65
CA ALA A 72 -9.30 -6.56 7.56
C ALA A 72 -9.07 -5.90 6.18
N ILE A 73 -9.63 -4.70 5.94
CA ILE A 73 -9.31 -3.92 4.73
C ILE A 73 -7.84 -3.51 4.74
N SER A 74 -7.33 -2.92 5.82
CA SER A 74 -5.91 -2.51 5.88
C SER A 74 -4.95 -3.68 5.73
N PHE A 75 -5.29 -4.85 6.26
CA PHE A 75 -4.55 -6.09 6.00
C PHE A 75 -4.60 -6.49 4.52
N SER A 76 -5.78 -6.41 3.87
CA SER A 76 -5.98 -6.74 2.46
C SER A 76 -5.22 -5.81 1.50
N THR A 77 -5.09 -4.52 1.85
CA THR A 77 -4.37 -3.51 1.05
C THR A 77 -2.86 -3.72 1.05
N MET A 78 -2.30 -4.29 2.13
CA MET A 78 -0.87 -4.52 2.26
C MET A 78 -0.44 -5.74 1.44
N THR A 79 0.55 -5.56 0.55
CA THR A 79 0.86 -6.51 -0.53
C THR A 79 1.75 -7.69 -0.09
N LEU A 80 1.37 -8.44 0.94
CA LEU A 80 2.27 -9.43 1.54
C LEU A 80 2.74 -10.51 0.54
N PHE A 81 1.81 -11.24 -0.08
CA PHE A 81 2.17 -12.31 -1.04
C PHE A 81 2.47 -11.75 -2.43
N THR A 82 1.72 -10.74 -2.87
CA THR A 82 1.88 -10.10 -4.19
C THR A 82 3.13 -9.25 -4.30
N GLY A 83 3.68 -8.76 -3.18
CA GLY A 83 4.95 -8.04 -3.11
C GLY A 83 6.15 -8.97 -2.91
N ILE A 84 6.12 -9.86 -1.91
CA ILE A 84 7.27 -10.73 -1.63
C ILE A 84 7.53 -11.69 -2.80
N THR A 85 6.52 -12.43 -3.28
CA THR A 85 6.73 -13.52 -4.26
C THR A 85 7.49 -13.10 -5.54
N PRO A 86 7.10 -12.03 -6.26
CA PRO A 86 7.82 -11.64 -7.49
C PRO A 86 9.17 -10.99 -7.21
N LEU A 87 9.32 -10.24 -6.11
CA LEU A 87 10.54 -9.48 -5.79
C LEU A 87 11.57 -10.27 -4.97
N PHE A 88 11.20 -11.44 -4.43
CA PHE A 88 12.07 -12.29 -3.62
C PHE A 88 13.36 -12.64 -4.36
N GLY A 89 13.26 -13.09 -5.62
CA GLY A 89 14.42 -13.48 -6.43
C GLY A 89 15.41 -12.32 -6.68
N GLN A 90 14.92 -11.10 -6.89
CA GLN A 90 15.78 -9.91 -7.06
C GLN A 90 16.46 -9.52 -5.74
N SER A 91 15.70 -9.52 -4.65
CA SER A 91 16.21 -9.13 -3.32
C SER A 91 17.25 -10.12 -2.80
N PHE A 92 17.02 -11.41 -3.06
CA PHE A 92 17.95 -12.51 -2.82
C PHE A 92 19.20 -12.41 -3.70
N ALA A 93 19.10 -11.87 -4.92
CA ALA A 93 20.26 -11.64 -5.79
C ALA A 93 21.12 -10.44 -5.37
N TYR A 94 20.55 -9.44 -4.67
CA TYR A 94 21.33 -8.33 -4.10
C TYR A 94 22.16 -8.75 -2.88
N THR A 95 21.57 -9.48 -1.93
CA THR A 95 22.16 -9.63 -0.58
C THR A 95 22.05 -11.05 0.01
N GLY A 96 21.54 -12.02 -0.75
CA GLY A 96 21.43 -13.41 -0.32
C GLY A 96 20.36 -13.66 0.76
N PRO A 97 20.33 -14.87 1.36
CA PRO A 97 19.30 -15.28 2.31
C PRO A 97 19.27 -14.38 3.56
N ALA A 98 20.42 -14.15 4.20
CA ALA A 98 20.48 -13.33 5.41
C ALA A 98 20.05 -11.89 5.14
N GLY A 99 20.37 -11.34 3.95
CA GLY A 99 19.94 -10.01 3.54
C GLY A 99 18.42 -9.84 3.46
N VAL A 100 17.70 -10.83 2.91
CA VAL A 100 16.23 -10.79 2.83
C VAL A 100 15.59 -11.01 4.20
N VAL A 101 16.10 -11.95 5.00
CA VAL A 101 15.59 -12.27 6.34
C VAL A 101 15.77 -11.11 7.31
N TRP A 102 16.97 -10.53 7.39
CA TRP A 102 17.25 -9.38 8.26
C TRP A 102 16.72 -8.07 7.69
N GLY A 103 16.70 -7.92 6.36
CA GLY A 103 16.12 -6.75 5.69
C GLY A 103 14.65 -6.54 6.03
N TRP A 104 13.89 -7.64 6.15
CA TRP A 104 12.52 -7.61 6.67
C TRP A 104 12.47 -7.03 8.09
N VAL A 105 13.23 -7.60 9.02
CA VAL A 105 13.25 -7.18 10.43
C VAL A 105 13.65 -5.71 10.59
N ILE A 106 14.68 -5.27 9.86
CA ILE A 106 15.16 -3.88 9.86
C ILE A 106 14.08 -2.94 9.33
N THR A 107 13.42 -3.29 8.21
CA THR A 107 12.38 -2.45 7.62
C THR A 107 11.14 -2.38 8.50
N THR A 108 10.67 -3.51 9.02
CA THR A 108 9.60 -3.59 10.03
C THR A 108 9.89 -2.68 11.23
N PHE A 109 11.10 -2.70 11.77
CA PHE A 109 11.49 -1.86 12.91
C PHE A 109 11.30 -0.37 12.60
N PHE A 110 11.70 0.11 11.42
CA PHE A 110 11.48 1.50 11.02
C PHE A 110 10.01 1.82 10.71
N VAL A 111 9.28 0.90 10.07
CA VAL A 111 7.84 1.03 9.80
C VAL A 111 7.04 1.18 11.09
N TRP A 112 7.42 0.53 12.19
CA TRP A 112 6.77 0.74 13.50
C TRP A 112 6.83 2.18 14.00
N PHE A 113 7.93 2.92 13.81
CA PHE A 113 7.98 4.34 14.21
C PHE A 113 7.03 5.20 13.36
N VAL A 114 6.96 4.94 12.06
CA VAL A 114 6.03 5.65 11.16
C VAL A 114 4.58 5.32 11.51
N GLY A 115 4.28 4.04 11.75
CA GLY A 115 2.96 3.56 12.15
C GLY A 115 2.50 4.14 13.50
N LEU A 116 3.40 4.25 14.49
CA LEU A 116 3.12 4.88 15.78
C LEU A 116 2.79 6.37 15.62
N ALA A 117 3.60 7.12 14.87
CA ALA A 117 3.35 8.54 14.60
C ALA A 117 2.03 8.77 13.83
N MET A 118 1.77 7.97 12.79
CA MET A 118 0.49 7.98 12.07
C MET A 118 -0.70 7.65 12.97
N SER A 119 -0.53 6.73 13.91
CA SER A 119 -1.59 6.32 14.86
C SER A 119 -1.93 7.41 15.87
N GLU A 120 -0.94 8.15 16.37
CA GLU A 120 -1.16 9.31 17.26
C GLU A 120 -1.94 10.44 16.55
N ILE A 121 -1.55 10.73 15.30
CA ILE A 121 -2.24 11.73 14.47
C ILE A 121 -3.67 11.24 14.12
N CYS A 122 -3.84 9.97 13.77
CA CYS A 122 -5.14 9.37 13.48
C CYS A 122 -6.11 9.41 14.67
N SER A 123 -5.60 9.21 15.89
CA SER A 123 -6.39 9.35 17.13
C SER A 123 -6.84 10.80 17.35
N SER A 124 -5.94 11.74 17.07
CA SER A 124 -6.17 13.18 17.26
C SER A 124 -7.11 13.80 16.22
N PHE A 125 -7.02 13.32 14.97
CA PHE A 125 -7.68 13.87 13.77
C PHE A 125 -8.32 12.76 12.90
N PRO A 126 -9.40 12.09 13.35
CA PRO A 126 -10.02 10.95 12.64
C PRO A 126 -10.93 11.40 11.48
N THR A 127 -10.34 12.05 10.47
CA THR A 127 -11.00 12.63 9.28
C THR A 127 -10.74 11.84 7.99
N THR A 128 -11.75 11.64 7.15
CA THR A 128 -11.57 11.19 5.75
C THR A 128 -10.66 12.17 5.01
N GLY A 129 -9.82 11.65 4.10
CA GLY A 129 -8.76 12.47 3.49
C GLY A 129 -7.60 12.79 4.43
N SER A 130 -7.50 12.02 5.52
CA SER A 130 -6.50 12.07 6.59
C SER A 130 -5.13 12.61 6.17
N LEU A 131 -4.36 11.91 5.34
CA LEU A 131 -2.95 12.24 5.09
C LEU A 131 -2.74 13.70 4.62
N TYR A 132 -3.46 14.14 3.60
CA TYR A 132 -3.34 15.51 3.07
C TYR A 132 -3.97 16.56 4.01
N PHE A 133 -5.01 16.21 4.77
CA PHE A 133 -5.58 17.09 5.81
C PHE A 133 -4.61 17.27 7.00
N TRP A 134 -3.98 16.19 7.46
CA TRP A 134 -2.96 16.20 8.51
C TRP A 134 -1.74 17.02 8.06
N ALA A 135 -1.28 16.84 6.83
CA ALA A 135 -0.21 17.65 6.24
C ALA A 135 -0.59 19.16 6.21
N ALA A 136 -1.84 19.50 5.86
CA ALA A 136 -2.32 20.88 5.88
C ALA A 136 -2.33 21.47 7.31
N HIS A 137 -2.84 20.70 8.27
CA HIS A 137 -3.05 21.15 9.64
C HIS A 137 -1.72 21.29 10.41
N LEU A 138 -0.83 20.30 10.30
CA LEU A 138 0.45 20.25 11.01
C LEU A 138 1.49 21.25 10.45
N ALA A 139 1.46 21.55 9.15
CA ALA A 139 2.34 22.58 8.55
C ALA A 139 1.89 24.02 8.83
N GLY A 140 0.71 24.21 9.45
CA GLY A 140 0.19 25.50 9.88
C GLY A 140 -0.24 26.44 8.74
N PRO A 141 -0.73 27.65 9.07
CA PRO A 141 -1.50 28.48 8.11
C PRO A 141 -0.74 28.94 6.86
N LYS A 142 0.60 29.01 6.93
CA LYS A 142 1.45 29.50 5.82
C LYS A 142 1.87 28.41 4.85
N TRP A 143 2.19 27.21 5.35
CA TRP A 143 2.72 26.10 4.56
C TRP A 143 1.70 24.99 4.32
N GLY A 144 0.57 24.98 5.05
CA GLY A 144 -0.50 23.99 4.94
C GLY A 144 -0.93 23.65 3.50
N PRO A 145 -1.31 24.63 2.65
CA PRO A 145 -1.70 24.35 1.27
C PRO A 145 -0.60 23.67 0.44
N PHE A 146 0.67 24.07 0.64
CA PHE A 146 1.81 23.48 -0.07
C PHE A 146 2.13 22.07 0.43
N ALA A 147 2.17 21.86 1.75
CA ALA A 147 2.41 20.56 2.36
C ALA A 147 1.32 19.55 1.99
N SER A 148 0.05 19.98 2.00
CA SER A 148 -1.11 19.19 1.58
C SER A 148 -1.03 18.81 0.09
N TRP A 149 -0.69 19.77 -0.77
CA TRP A 149 -0.48 19.54 -2.21
C TRP A 149 0.66 18.53 -2.46
N CYS A 150 1.81 18.69 -1.80
CA CYS A 150 2.91 17.73 -1.88
C CYS A 150 2.50 16.33 -1.41
N CYS A 151 1.78 16.24 -0.28
CA CYS A 151 1.28 14.97 0.25
C CYS A 151 0.38 14.26 -0.76
N ALA A 152 -0.66 14.95 -1.25
CA ALA A 152 -1.63 14.40 -2.18
C ALA A 152 -0.99 13.95 -3.51
N TRP A 153 0.00 14.68 -4.04
CA TRP A 153 0.70 14.28 -5.27
C TRP A 153 1.65 13.10 -5.06
N LEU A 154 2.39 13.04 -3.95
CA LEU A 154 3.24 11.90 -3.62
C LEU A 154 2.42 10.62 -3.41
N GLU A 155 1.29 10.74 -2.71
CA GLU A 155 0.31 9.67 -2.52
C GLU A 155 -0.29 9.21 -3.86
N THR A 156 -0.75 10.14 -4.71
CA THR A 156 -1.30 9.85 -6.04
C THR A 156 -0.29 9.13 -6.94
N ILE A 157 0.96 9.60 -7.00
CA ILE A 157 2.03 8.96 -7.78
C ILE A 157 2.33 7.57 -7.21
N GLY A 158 2.38 7.43 -5.88
CA GLY A 158 2.56 6.15 -5.19
C GLY A 158 1.47 5.13 -5.53
N LEU A 159 0.20 5.54 -5.49
CA LEU A 159 -0.93 4.67 -5.85
C LEU A 159 -0.93 4.27 -7.33
N ILE A 160 -0.65 5.21 -8.25
CA ILE A 160 -0.54 4.90 -9.69
C ILE A 160 0.61 3.89 -9.94
N ALA A 161 1.78 4.11 -9.33
CA ALA A 161 2.90 3.18 -9.41
C ALA A 161 2.60 1.83 -8.75
N GLY A 162 1.85 1.82 -7.64
CA GLY A 162 1.40 0.62 -6.95
C GLY A 162 0.47 -0.24 -7.80
N VAL A 163 -0.55 0.35 -8.42
CA VAL A 163 -1.47 -0.34 -9.35
C VAL A 163 -0.70 -0.92 -10.54
N GLY A 164 0.21 -0.15 -11.14
CA GLY A 164 1.08 -0.65 -12.21
C GLY A 164 1.98 -1.81 -11.75
N THR A 165 2.57 -1.72 -10.57
CA THR A 165 3.42 -2.79 -10.01
C THR A 165 2.62 -4.07 -9.73
N GLN A 166 1.39 -3.95 -9.24
CA GLN A 166 0.51 -5.11 -9.05
C GLN A 166 0.05 -5.72 -10.38
N ALA A 167 -0.26 -4.92 -11.41
CA ALA A 167 -0.59 -5.43 -12.73
C ALA A 167 0.61 -6.16 -13.38
N TYR A 168 1.82 -5.66 -13.16
CA TYR A 168 3.07 -6.31 -13.56
C TYR A 168 3.25 -7.65 -12.83
N ALA A 169 3.11 -7.67 -11.50
CA ALA A 169 3.19 -8.88 -10.69
C ALA A 169 2.15 -9.95 -11.12
N GLY A 170 0.90 -9.54 -11.36
CA GLY A 170 -0.15 -10.42 -11.87
C GLY A 170 0.18 -10.99 -13.26
N SER A 171 0.78 -10.19 -14.13
CA SER A 171 1.24 -10.63 -15.46
C SER A 171 2.39 -11.64 -15.38
N GLN A 172 3.35 -11.42 -14.47
CA GLN A 172 4.44 -12.36 -14.19
C GLN A 172 3.90 -13.70 -13.66
N VAL A 173 2.92 -13.66 -12.76
CA VAL A 173 2.25 -14.89 -12.25
C VAL A 173 1.53 -15.62 -13.38
N LEU A 174 0.76 -14.92 -14.22
CA LEU A 174 0.07 -15.51 -15.37
C LEU A 174 1.06 -16.14 -16.37
N GLN A 175 2.16 -15.45 -16.69
CA GLN A 175 3.23 -15.99 -17.55
C GLN A 175 3.84 -17.26 -16.96
N ASN A 176 4.08 -17.30 -15.65
CA ASN A 176 4.62 -18.47 -14.97
C ASN A 176 3.63 -19.65 -14.96
N ILE A 177 2.34 -19.39 -14.79
CA ILE A 177 1.28 -20.41 -14.92
C ILE A 177 1.24 -20.97 -16.34
N ILE A 178 1.29 -20.13 -17.38
CA ILE A 178 1.32 -20.55 -18.79
C ILE A 178 2.56 -21.42 -19.05
N LEU A 179 3.73 -21.00 -18.58
CA LEU A 179 4.98 -21.73 -18.78
C LEU A 179 4.94 -23.11 -18.11
N LEU A 180 4.46 -23.20 -16.86
CA LEU A 180 4.32 -24.45 -16.11
C LEU A 180 3.25 -25.38 -16.71
N SER A 181 2.20 -24.81 -17.30
CA SER A 181 1.11 -25.57 -17.94
C SER A 181 1.50 -26.09 -19.33
N THR A 182 2.39 -25.39 -20.03
CA THR A 182 2.92 -25.79 -21.35
C THR A 182 4.21 -26.61 -21.26
N GLY A 183 4.72 -26.86 -20.05
CA GLY A 183 5.89 -27.68 -19.80
C GLY A 183 6.78 -27.07 -18.72
N THR A 184 8.07 -26.91 -19.02
CA THR A 184 9.02 -26.16 -18.18
C THR A 184 10.05 -25.49 -19.08
N ASN A 185 10.80 -24.50 -18.56
CA ASN A 185 11.92 -23.88 -19.30
C ASN A 185 12.99 -24.89 -19.79
N LYS A 186 13.02 -26.13 -19.27
CA LYS A 186 13.92 -27.20 -19.73
C LYS A 186 13.30 -28.17 -20.75
N HIS A 187 11.97 -28.12 -20.94
CA HIS A 187 11.21 -29.05 -21.79
C HIS A 187 10.33 -28.31 -22.82
N GLY A 188 10.74 -27.10 -23.24
CA GLY A 188 10.05 -26.36 -24.31
C GLY A 188 8.76 -25.65 -23.91
N GLY A 189 8.58 -25.31 -22.62
CA GLY A 189 7.44 -24.49 -22.18
C GLY A 189 7.41 -23.12 -22.85
N TYR A 190 6.21 -22.59 -23.09
CA TYR A 190 6.01 -21.29 -23.72
C TYR A 190 6.28 -20.14 -22.75
N PHE A 191 7.34 -19.38 -23.01
CA PHE A 191 7.61 -18.12 -22.32
C PHE A 191 7.10 -16.95 -23.17
N ALA A 192 6.15 -16.18 -22.63
CA ALA A 192 5.51 -15.09 -23.37
C ALA A 192 6.54 -14.01 -23.83
N PRO A 193 6.61 -13.67 -25.12
CA PRO A 193 7.49 -12.60 -25.61
C PRO A 193 6.98 -11.21 -25.18
N LYS A 194 7.86 -10.19 -25.20
CA LYS A 194 7.59 -8.80 -24.75
C LYS A 194 6.19 -8.28 -25.09
N GLY A 195 5.75 -8.43 -26.34
CA GLY A 195 4.44 -7.94 -26.81
C GLY A 195 3.24 -8.67 -26.19
N VAL A 196 3.34 -9.98 -25.98
CA VAL A 196 2.29 -10.78 -25.32
C VAL A 196 2.26 -10.47 -23.82
N PHE A 197 3.43 -10.30 -23.19
CA PHE A 197 3.50 -9.84 -21.80
C PHE A 197 2.85 -8.46 -21.60
N LEU A 198 3.16 -7.49 -22.48
CA LEU A 198 2.52 -6.18 -22.47
C LEU A 198 1.00 -6.28 -22.69
N ALA A 199 0.54 -7.17 -23.57
CA ALA A 199 -0.89 -7.41 -23.77
C ALA A 199 -1.58 -7.99 -22.53
N MET A 200 -0.94 -8.92 -21.80
CA MET A 200 -1.44 -9.45 -20.52
C MET A 200 -1.52 -8.33 -19.46
N TYR A 201 -0.48 -7.51 -19.37
CA TYR A 201 -0.42 -6.36 -18.46
C TYR A 201 -1.51 -5.32 -18.71
N LEU A 202 -1.68 -4.90 -19.96
CA LEU A 202 -2.73 -3.95 -20.36
C LEU A 202 -4.12 -4.57 -20.18
N GLY A 203 -4.28 -5.86 -20.49
CA GLY A 203 -5.53 -6.59 -20.29
C GLY A 203 -5.95 -6.66 -18.82
N LEU A 204 -5.05 -7.05 -17.92
CA LEU A 204 -5.29 -7.06 -16.47
C LEU A 204 -5.64 -5.66 -15.94
N THR A 205 -4.87 -4.65 -16.33
CA THR A 205 -5.12 -3.25 -15.94
C THR A 205 -6.50 -2.77 -16.40
N PHE A 206 -6.90 -3.10 -17.64
CA PHE A 206 -8.19 -2.71 -18.20
C PHE A 206 -9.36 -3.46 -17.54
N ILE A 207 -9.18 -4.75 -17.21
CA ILE A 207 -10.16 -5.51 -16.43
C ILE A 207 -10.37 -4.87 -15.05
N TRP A 208 -9.30 -4.49 -14.35
CA TRP A 208 -9.41 -3.80 -13.06
C TRP A 208 -10.10 -2.44 -13.18
N ALA A 209 -9.83 -1.66 -14.22
CA ALA A 209 -10.52 -0.40 -14.48
C ALA A 209 -12.04 -0.60 -14.71
N ILE A 210 -12.44 -1.64 -15.45
CA ILE A 210 -13.85 -2.01 -15.63
C ILE A 210 -14.46 -2.47 -14.30
N LEU A 211 -13.78 -3.33 -13.54
CA LEU A 211 -14.27 -3.81 -12.24
C LEU A 211 -14.50 -2.66 -11.24
N ASN A 212 -13.62 -1.67 -11.24
CA ASN A 212 -13.74 -0.44 -10.45
C ASN A 212 -14.87 0.50 -10.93
N THR A 213 -15.58 0.17 -12.01
CA THR A 213 -16.76 0.88 -12.51
C THR A 213 -18.08 0.23 -12.06
N PHE A 214 -18.05 -1.00 -11.51
CA PHE A 214 -19.25 -1.68 -10.99
C PHE A 214 -19.63 -1.24 -9.58
N ALA A 215 -20.84 -1.61 -9.14
CA ALA A 215 -21.36 -1.25 -7.83
C ALA A 215 -20.51 -1.80 -6.67
N LEU A 216 -20.32 -0.96 -5.65
CA LEU A 216 -19.46 -1.20 -4.48
C LEU A 216 -19.75 -2.53 -3.75
N ASP A 217 -20.99 -3.01 -3.77
CA ASP A 217 -21.40 -4.27 -3.14
C ASP A 217 -20.63 -5.49 -3.70
N VAL A 218 -20.29 -5.48 -4.99
CA VAL A 218 -19.52 -6.56 -5.63
C VAL A 218 -18.07 -6.54 -5.17
N ILE A 219 -17.49 -5.34 -5.06
CA ILE A 219 -16.11 -5.11 -4.59
C ILE A 219 -15.98 -5.59 -3.14
N ALA A 220 -16.93 -5.21 -2.27
CA ALA A 220 -16.94 -5.62 -0.87
C ALA A 220 -16.98 -7.16 -0.68
N ILE A 221 -17.68 -7.91 -1.54
CA ILE A 221 -17.68 -9.38 -1.51
C ILE A 221 -16.32 -9.94 -1.95
N ILE A 222 -15.73 -9.37 -3.01
CA ILE A 222 -14.40 -9.77 -3.52
C ILE A 222 -13.33 -9.53 -2.45
N ASP A 223 -13.37 -8.40 -1.75
CA ASP A 223 -12.41 -8.08 -0.68
C ASP A 223 -12.50 -9.07 0.49
N ILE A 224 -13.71 -9.41 0.94
CA ILE A 224 -13.90 -10.42 1.99
C ILE A 224 -13.32 -11.78 1.57
N LEU A 225 -13.56 -12.20 0.32
CA LEU A 225 -12.97 -13.44 -0.22
C LEU A 225 -11.43 -13.34 -0.33
N SER A 226 -10.91 -12.18 -0.74
CA SER A 226 -9.47 -11.90 -0.83
C SER A 226 -8.78 -12.04 0.53
N ILE A 227 -9.35 -11.47 1.60
CA ILE A 227 -8.81 -11.58 2.96
C ILE A 227 -8.69 -13.05 3.38
N TRP A 228 -9.75 -13.84 3.24
CA TRP A 228 -9.71 -15.27 3.58
C TRP A 228 -8.74 -16.05 2.70
N TRP A 229 -8.65 -15.74 1.41
CA TRP A 229 -7.69 -16.35 0.49
C TRP A 229 -6.25 -16.05 0.90
N GLN A 230 -5.93 -14.80 1.27
CA GLN A 230 -4.61 -14.40 1.72
C GLN A 230 -4.24 -15.05 3.06
N VAL A 231 -5.14 -15.10 4.04
CA VAL A 231 -4.89 -15.72 5.35
C VAL A 231 -4.74 -17.24 5.21
N ILE A 232 -5.69 -17.92 4.56
CA ILE A 232 -5.69 -19.39 4.45
C ILE A 232 -4.61 -19.85 3.47
N GLY A 233 -4.57 -19.30 2.26
CA GLY A 233 -3.57 -19.63 1.25
C GLY A 233 -2.16 -19.30 1.73
N GLY A 234 -1.98 -18.17 2.42
CA GLY A 234 -0.73 -17.81 3.07
C GLY A 234 -0.28 -18.82 4.12
N ALA A 235 -1.17 -19.19 5.05
CA ALA A 235 -0.86 -20.17 6.09
C ALA A 235 -0.53 -21.56 5.50
N VAL A 236 -1.28 -21.97 4.47
CA VAL A 236 -1.02 -23.19 3.70
C VAL A 236 0.38 -23.16 3.07
N ILE A 237 0.80 -22.06 2.45
CA ILE A 237 2.15 -21.97 1.86
C ILE A 237 3.22 -21.95 2.96
N VAL A 238 3.07 -21.15 4.01
CA VAL A 238 4.04 -21.07 5.14
C VAL A 238 4.27 -22.44 5.78
N ILE A 239 3.22 -23.27 5.90
CA ILE A 239 3.29 -24.59 6.55
C ILE A 239 3.70 -25.69 5.57
N LEU A 240 3.10 -25.78 4.37
CA LEU A 240 3.38 -26.87 3.44
C LEU A 240 4.74 -26.73 2.74
N LEU A 241 5.22 -25.51 2.47
CA LEU A 241 6.43 -25.33 1.68
C LEU A 241 7.68 -25.92 2.36
N PRO A 242 7.89 -25.79 3.69
CA PRO A 242 8.93 -26.54 4.41
C PRO A 242 8.66 -28.04 4.56
N LEU A 243 7.40 -28.48 4.62
CA LEU A 243 7.03 -29.90 4.79
C LEU A 243 7.16 -30.72 3.50
N VAL A 244 6.94 -30.10 2.34
CA VAL A 244 7.00 -30.72 1.01
C VAL A 244 8.41 -30.62 0.41
N ALA A 245 9.26 -29.71 0.89
CA ALA A 245 10.63 -29.55 0.43
C ALA A 245 11.46 -30.83 0.64
N PRO A 246 12.02 -31.45 -0.43
CA PRO A 246 12.86 -32.66 -0.29
C PRO A 246 14.04 -32.56 0.68
N THR A 247 14.59 -31.36 0.86
CA THR A 247 15.66 -30.98 1.78
C THR A 247 15.45 -29.53 2.23
N THR A 248 15.88 -29.18 3.43
CA THR A 248 15.86 -27.81 3.95
C THR A 248 17.28 -27.27 4.10
N GLN A 249 17.43 -25.96 3.95
CA GLN A 249 18.72 -25.27 4.13
C GLN A 249 19.13 -25.22 5.60
N SER A 250 20.44 -25.15 5.85
CA SER A 250 20.96 -24.99 7.21
C SER A 250 20.61 -23.61 7.79
N ALA A 251 20.41 -23.53 9.11
CA ALA A 251 20.18 -22.24 9.77
C ALA A 251 21.35 -21.24 9.56
N SER A 252 22.59 -21.74 9.45
CA SER A 252 23.76 -20.91 9.12
C SER A 252 23.62 -20.25 7.75
N TYR A 253 23.11 -20.99 6.75
CA TYR A 253 22.84 -20.43 5.42
C TYR A 253 21.76 -19.34 5.51
N VAL A 254 20.63 -19.64 6.17
CA VAL A 254 19.49 -18.71 6.23
C VAL A 254 19.80 -17.40 6.98
N PHE A 255 20.52 -17.48 8.10
CA PHE A 255 20.71 -16.31 8.99
C PHE A 255 22.06 -15.60 8.87
N SER A 256 23.07 -16.22 8.25
CA SER A 256 24.43 -15.66 8.20
C SER A 256 25.00 -15.47 6.79
N GLU A 257 24.45 -16.14 5.77
CA GLU A 257 25.03 -16.08 4.43
C GLU A 257 24.59 -14.84 3.64
N ILE A 258 25.58 -14.05 3.17
CA ILE A 258 25.38 -12.83 2.37
C ILE A 258 26.08 -13.01 1.03
N HIS A 259 25.32 -13.36 0.02
CA HIS A 259 25.79 -13.53 -1.35
C HIS A 259 25.25 -12.40 -2.25
N MET A 260 26.14 -11.68 -2.93
CA MET A 260 25.77 -10.74 -3.98
C MET A 260 25.99 -11.36 -5.35
N SER A 261 25.09 -11.11 -6.30
CA SER A 261 25.24 -11.51 -7.70
C SER A 261 25.51 -10.30 -8.61
N PRO A 262 26.74 -9.73 -8.61
CA PRO A 262 27.06 -8.53 -9.38
C PRO A 262 26.94 -8.73 -10.90
N ASN A 263 27.11 -9.97 -11.39
CA ASN A 263 26.98 -10.30 -12.81
C ASN A 263 25.52 -10.25 -13.31
N ILE A 264 24.54 -10.39 -12.39
CA ILE A 264 23.11 -10.38 -12.69
C ILE A 264 22.52 -9.00 -12.40
N THR A 265 22.91 -8.40 -11.27
CA THR A 265 22.36 -7.15 -10.78
C THR A 265 23.05 -5.91 -11.34
N GLY A 266 24.26 -6.05 -11.91
CA GLY A 266 25.14 -4.94 -12.27
C GLY A 266 25.80 -4.24 -11.08
N ILE A 267 25.47 -4.63 -9.83
CA ILE A 267 25.81 -3.88 -8.62
C ILE A 267 26.97 -4.50 -7.88
N ARG A 268 28.02 -3.70 -7.68
CA ARG A 268 29.26 -4.10 -6.98
C ARG A 268 29.38 -3.53 -5.56
N SER A 269 28.59 -2.51 -5.22
CA SER A 269 28.64 -1.83 -3.92
C SER A 269 27.79 -2.56 -2.90
N LYS A 270 28.43 -3.16 -1.88
CA LYS A 270 27.77 -3.84 -0.75
C LYS A 270 26.69 -2.99 -0.05
N PRO A 271 26.96 -1.74 0.39
CA PRO A 271 25.92 -0.95 1.06
C PRO A 271 24.75 -0.59 0.13
N TYR A 272 25.01 -0.40 -1.17
CA TYR A 272 23.94 -0.12 -2.12
C TYR A 272 23.06 -1.35 -2.39
N ALA A 273 23.67 -2.53 -2.56
CA ALA A 273 22.94 -3.80 -2.68
C ALA A 273 22.08 -4.08 -1.44
N LEU A 274 22.60 -3.82 -0.23
CA LEU A 274 21.83 -3.93 1.01
C LEU A 274 20.59 -3.02 0.98
N ILE A 275 20.74 -1.72 0.65
CA ILE A 275 19.61 -0.78 0.55
C ILE A 275 18.56 -1.29 -0.46
N LEU A 276 18.98 -1.81 -1.60
CA LEU A 276 18.04 -2.35 -2.60
C LEU A 276 17.34 -3.63 -2.13
N SER A 277 17.97 -4.48 -1.32
CA SER A 277 17.28 -5.63 -0.72
C SER A 277 16.20 -5.26 0.29
N LEU A 278 16.20 -4.03 0.84
CA LEU A 278 15.12 -3.54 1.70
C LEU A 278 13.85 -3.16 0.90
N LEU A 279 13.95 -2.96 -0.42
CA LEU A 279 12.83 -2.53 -1.25
C LEU A 279 11.66 -3.53 -1.24
N VAL A 280 11.92 -4.85 -1.23
CA VAL A 280 10.82 -5.84 -1.13
C VAL A 280 10.09 -5.73 0.20
N SER A 281 10.81 -5.51 1.31
CA SER A 281 10.22 -5.36 2.62
C SER A 281 9.38 -4.08 2.68
N GLN A 282 9.92 -2.97 2.15
CA GLN A 282 9.20 -1.68 2.11
C GLN A 282 7.95 -1.75 1.22
N TYR A 283 8.04 -2.42 0.06
CA TYR A 283 6.90 -2.62 -0.84
C TYR A 283 5.83 -3.54 -0.24
N SER A 284 6.21 -4.53 0.56
CA SER A 284 5.25 -5.44 1.20
C SER A 284 4.61 -4.84 2.46
N LEU A 285 5.19 -3.78 3.01
CA LEU A 285 4.77 -3.11 4.26
C LEU A 285 4.11 -1.74 4.05
N TYR A 286 3.84 -1.28 2.83
CA TYR A 286 2.95 -0.12 2.60
C TYR A 286 1.48 -0.54 2.63
N GLY A 287 0.56 0.38 2.95
CA GLY A 287 -0.90 0.17 2.91
C GLY A 287 -1.58 0.12 4.28
N TYR A 288 -0.83 0.21 5.39
CA TYR A 288 -1.41 0.29 6.75
C TYR A 288 -2.20 1.59 6.98
N ASP A 289 -1.90 2.63 6.19
CA ASP A 289 -2.59 3.91 6.09
C ASP A 289 -4.01 3.79 5.54
N ALA A 290 -4.40 2.68 4.89
CA ALA A 290 -5.78 2.41 4.46
C ALA A 290 -6.82 2.60 5.58
N ALA A 291 -6.48 2.27 6.85
CA ALA A 291 -7.35 2.52 8.00
C ALA A 291 -7.63 4.02 8.23
N ALA A 292 -6.65 4.88 7.93
CA ALA A 292 -6.77 6.33 8.08
C ALA A 292 -7.71 6.96 7.04
N HIS A 293 -7.82 6.38 5.84
CA HIS A 293 -8.73 6.86 4.80
C HIS A 293 -10.20 6.53 5.11
N LEU A 294 -10.45 5.44 5.86
CA LEU A 294 -11.78 4.93 6.22
C LEU A 294 -12.26 5.38 7.63
N THR A 295 -11.66 6.43 8.19
CA THR A 295 -11.93 6.86 9.58
C THR A 295 -13.36 7.35 9.78
N GLU A 296 -13.97 8.05 8.82
CA GLU A 296 -15.33 8.56 8.96
C GLU A 296 -16.41 7.46 8.84
N GLU A 297 -16.10 6.38 8.14
CA GLU A 297 -16.93 5.17 8.06
C GLU A 297 -16.71 4.23 9.27
N THR A 298 -15.67 4.47 10.08
CA THR A 298 -15.29 3.63 11.22
C THR A 298 -15.94 4.10 12.52
N LYS A 299 -16.67 3.21 13.19
CA LYS A 299 -17.18 3.43 14.55
C LYS A 299 -16.02 3.58 15.54
N GLY A 300 -16.05 4.58 16.43
CA GLY A 300 -14.98 4.84 17.39
C GLY A 300 -13.62 5.12 16.75
N ALA A 301 -13.61 5.86 15.63
CA ALA A 301 -12.43 6.07 14.77
C ALA A 301 -11.18 6.59 15.50
N ASP A 302 -11.37 7.42 16.53
CA ASP A 302 -10.34 7.96 17.43
C ASP A 302 -9.51 6.87 18.14
N LYS A 303 -10.04 5.64 18.25
CA LYS A 303 -9.36 4.47 18.83
C LYS A 303 -9.19 3.36 17.82
N ASN A 304 -10.24 3.07 17.06
CA ASN A 304 -10.26 1.92 16.15
C ASN A 304 -9.42 2.13 14.89
N GLY A 305 -9.25 3.36 14.39
CA GLY A 305 -8.29 3.68 13.33
C GLY A 305 -6.85 3.40 13.75
N PRO A 306 -6.35 4.02 14.83
CA PRO A 306 -5.02 3.74 15.40
C PRO A 306 -4.77 2.25 15.69
N ILE A 307 -5.74 1.55 16.30
CA ILE A 307 -5.61 0.12 16.59
C ILE A 307 -5.52 -0.69 15.29
N ALA A 308 -6.28 -0.36 14.25
CA ALA A 308 -6.20 -1.04 12.95
C ALA A 308 -4.82 -0.86 12.29
N ILE A 309 -4.27 0.37 12.28
CA ILE A 309 -2.93 0.67 11.74
C ILE A 309 -1.87 -0.21 12.39
N LEU A 310 -1.76 -0.15 13.73
CA LEU A 310 -0.72 -0.87 14.47
C LEU A 310 -0.92 -2.40 14.42
N SER A 311 -2.17 -2.88 14.44
CA SER A 311 -2.46 -4.30 14.36
C SER A 311 -2.10 -4.89 13.00
N SER A 312 -2.39 -4.19 11.91
CA SER A 312 -2.02 -4.62 10.55
C SER A 312 -0.51 -4.70 10.38
N ILE A 313 0.24 -3.68 10.84
CA ILE A 313 1.71 -3.70 10.86
C ILE A 313 2.22 -4.91 11.64
N GLY A 314 1.68 -5.17 12.84
CA GLY A 314 2.13 -6.29 13.68
C GLY A 314 1.85 -7.66 13.08
N ILE A 315 0.61 -7.90 12.60
CA ILE A 315 0.20 -9.17 11.99
C ILE A 315 1.07 -9.46 10.76
N ILE A 316 1.23 -8.49 9.86
CA ILE A 316 1.97 -8.67 8.61
C ILE A 316 3.47 -8.78 8.86
N SER A 317 4.02 -8.06 9.83
CA SER A 317 5.43 -8.19 10.24
C SER A 317 5.78 -9.62 10.66
N VAL A 318 4.92 -10.26 11.47
CA VAL A 318 5.13 -11.65 11.92
C VAL A 318 4.88 -12.64 10.77
N PHE A 319 3.76 -12.48 10.05
CA PHE A 319 3.35 -13.43 9.02
C PHE A 319 4.26 -13.39 7.79
N GLY A 320 4.72 -12.20 7.39
CA GLY A 320 5.68 -12.02 6.31
C GLY A 320 7.09 -12.48 6.64
N TRP A 321 7.52 -12.33 7.90
CA TRP A 321 8.78 -12.94 8.34
C TRP A 321 8.71 -14.46 8.28
N ALA A 322 7.61 -15.06 8.76
CA ALA A 322 7.38 -16.50 8.65
C ALA A 322 7.36 -16.99 7.18
N TYR A 323 6.77 -16.20 6.27
CA TYR A 323 6.77 -16.51 4.84
C TYR A 323 8.16 -16.41 4.20
N ILE A 324 8.94 -15.36 4.50
CA ILE A 324 10.33 -15.23 4.06
C ILE A 324 11.19 -16.39 4.58
N LEU A 325 11.03 -16.78 5.85
CA LEU A 325 11.71 -17.94 6.40
C LEU A 325 11.32 -19.23 5.67
N ALA A 326 10.03 -19.49 5.44
CA ALA A 326 9.58 -20.67 4.72
C ALA A 326 10.21 -20.76 3.32
N LEU A 327 10.17 -19.66 2.54
CA LEU A 327 10.83 -19.56 1.24
C LEU A 327 12.34 -19.81 1.33
N THR A 328 13.01 -19.20 2.31
CA THR A 328 14.48 -19.23 2.43
C THR A 328 15.02 -20.55 2.97
N PHE A 329 14.24 -21.27 3.79
CA PHE A 329 14.58 -22.64 4.22
C PHE A 329 14.32 -23.68 3.13
N SER A 330 13.34 -23.46 2.25
CA SER A 330 12.95 -24.43 1.22
C SER A 330 13.63 -24.22 -0.14
N ILE A 331 14.41 -23.14 -0.32
CA ILE A 331 15.13 -22.87 -1.56
C ILE A 331 16.31 -23.84 -1.73
N GLN A 332 16.21 -24.77 -2.67
CA GLN A 332 17.21 -25.85 -2.83
C GLN A 332 18.29 -25.55 -3.86
N VAL A 333 18.02 -24.70 -4.85
CA VAL A 333 18.95 -24.48 -5.97
C VAL A 333 18.94 -23.01 -6.42
N LEU A 334 20.15 -22.47 -6.61
CA LEU A 334 20.44 -21.16 -7.21
C LEU A 334 19.82 -20.95 -8.62
N TRP A 335 19.21 -21.96 -9.21
CA TRP A 335 18.55 -21.90 -10.52
C TRP A 335 17.27 -21.04 -10.53
N PHE A 336 16.68 -20.73 -9.38
CA PHE A 336 15.58 -19.74 -9.30
C PHE A 336 16.02 -18.33 -9.72
N TYR A 337 17.32 -18.00 -9.55
CA TYR A 337 17.90 -16.76 -10.05
C TYR A 337 17.74 -16.65 -11.57
N PHE A 338 18.02 -17.72 -12.32
CA PHE A 338 17.89 -17.72 -13.78
C PHE A 338 16.45 -17.55 -14.25
N PHE A 339 15.47 -17.90 -13.42
CA PHE A 339 14.06 -17.81 -13.78
C PHE A 339 13.49 -16.39 -13.60
N VAL A 340 13.85 -15.72 -12.50
CA VAL A 340 13.41 -14.33 -12.23
C VAL A 340 14.32 -13.29 -12.91
N ALA A 341 15.62 -13.55 -13.05
CA ALA A 341 16.55 -12.61 -13.66
C ALA A 341 16.46 -12.53 -15.20
N GLN A 342 16.02 -13.60 -15.89
CA GLN A 342 15.84 -13.56 -17.35
C GLN A 342 14.84 -12.47 -17.78
N CYS A 343 13.92 -12.09 -16.89
CA CYS A 343 12.98 -10.99 -17.11
C CYS A 343 13.67 -9.62 -17.26
N PHE A 344 14.94 -9.47 -16.86
CA PHE A 344 15.69 -8.22 -16.89
C PHE A 344 16.83 -8.17 -17.92
N SER A 345 17.45 -9.30 -18.27
CA SER A 345 18.40 -9.38 -19.40
C SER A 345 17.79 -8.92 -20.72
N VAL A 346 16.46 -9.00 -20.82
CA VAL A 346 15.63 -8.62 -21.96
C VAL A 346 15.40 -7.09 -22.07
N LEU A 347 16.00 -6.29 -21.15
CA LEU A 347 15.90 -4.82 -21.10
C LEU A 347 17.25 -4.10 -21.25
N ILE A 348 18.37 -4.85 -21.38
CA ILE A 348 19.73 -4.30 -21.59
C ILE A 348 20.43 -4.99 -22.80
N GLU A 349 19.62 -5.41 -23.77
CA GLU A 349 19.98 -5.70 -25.18
C GLU A 349 18.82 -5.22 -26.09
#